data_AF-A0AAV4GN43-F1
#
_entry.id   AF-A0AAV4GN43-F1
#
_cell.length_a   1.000
_cell.length_b   1.000
_cell.length_c   1.000
_cell.angle_alpha   90.00
_cell.angle_beta   90.00
_cell.angle_gamma   90.00
#
_symmetry.space_group_name_H-M   'P 1'
#
loop_
_entity.id
_entity.type
_entity.pdbx_description
1 polymer ?
#
loop_
_entity_poly.entity_id
_entity_poly.type
_entity_poly.pdbx_seq_one_letter_code
_entity_poly.pdbx_strand_id
1 'polypeptide(L)'
;MSYADFASKFIEKQAMTDGLTFVKKHLEGNLIELEVTFKTLNVMKVVQEPEMSAYTVIGALGGQLGLFLGASALSFVELIEILLLVMITSMKTAIYRVFGRYRRAPTNI
;
A
#
# COMPACT_ATOMS: atom_id res chain seq x y z
N MET A 1 -17.40 -22.75 -19.50
CA MET A 1 -17.46 -22.97 -20.96
C MET A 1 -18.82 -23.57 -21.27
N SER A 2 -19.50 -23.03 -22.28
CA SER A 2 -20.82 -23.53 -22.72
C SER A 2 -20.66 -24.03 -24.15
N TYR A 3 -21.29 -25.16 -24.46
CA TYR A 3 -21.29 -25.73 -25.80
C TYR A 3 -22.74 -25.95 -26.21
N ALA A 4 -23.04 -25.63 -27.46
CA ALA A 4 -24.33 -25.91 -28.07
C ALA A 4 -24.07 -26.59 -29.41
N ASP A 5 -24.95 -27.52 -29.77
CA ASP A 5 -24.90 -28.14 -31.08
C ASP A 5 -25.39 -27.13 -32.12
N PHE A 6 -24.44 -26.53 -32.84
CA PHE A 6 -24.70 -25.48 -33.82
C PHE A 6 -25.39 -26.01 -35.08
N ALA A 7 -25.16 -27.29 -35.39
CA ALA A 7 -25.67 -27.93 -36.60
C ALA A 7 -27.13 -28.37 -36.41
N SER A 8 -28.06 -27.41 -36.34
CA SER A 8 -29.48 -27.74 -36.37
C SER A 8 -29.86 -28.36 -37.73
N LYS A 9 -30.80 -29.31 -37.73
CA LYS A 9 -31.33 -29.97 -38.95
C LYS A 9 -31.82 -28.98 -40.02
N PHE A 10 -32.14 -27.75 -39.63
CA PHE A 10 -32.53 -26.68 -40.54
C PHE A 10 -31.33 -26.10 -41.30
N ILE A 11 -30.23 -25.78 -40.61
CA ILE A 11 -28.98 -25.27 -41.23
C ILE A 11 -28.36 -26.35 -42.11
N GLU A 12 -28.41 -27.60 -41.67
CA GLU A 12 -27.95 -28.75 -42.47
C GLU A 12 -28.71 -28.84 -43.80
N LYS A 13 -30.04 -28.69 -43.76
CA LYS A 13 -30.91 -28.71 -44.95
C LYS A 13 -30.68 -27.49 -45.85
N GLN A 14 -30.43 -26.32 -45.26
CA GLN A 14 -30.14 -25.09 -46.01
C GLN A 14 -28.76 -25.15 -46.69
N ALA A 15 -27.72 -25.62 -45.99
CA ALA A 15 -26.37 -25.80 -46.55
C ALA A 15 -26.33 -26.83 -47.70
N MET A 16 -27.18 -27.86 -47.63
CA MET A 16 -27.37 -28.80 -48.74
C MET A 16 -28.09 -28.17 -49.95
N THR A 17 -29.03 -27.26 -49.69
CA THR A 17 -29.81 -26.59 -50.73
C THR A 17 -28.98 -25.51 -51.45
N ASP A 18 -28.08 -24.84 -50.72
CA ASP A 18 -27.17 -23.82 -51.25
C ASP A 18 -25.95 -24.42 -52.00
N GLY A 19 -25.91 -25.75 -52.18
CA GLY A 19 -24.88 -26.44 -52.97
C GLY A 19 -23.50 -26.48 -52.31
N LEU A 20 -23.41 -26.13 -51.02
CA LEU A 20 -22.12 -25.90 -50.37
C LEU A 20 -21.38 -27.20 -50.00
N THR A 21 -22.00 -28.39 -50.03
CA THR A 21 -21.24 -29.66 -49.98
C THR A 21 -22.08 -30.93 -50.25
N PHE A 22 -21.59 -31.79 -51.16
CA PHE A 22 -22.08 -33.16 -51.42
C PHE A 22 -21.80 -34.16 -50.27
N VAL A 23 -21.35 -33.71 -49.10
CA VAL A 23 -20.73 -34.55 -48.08
C VAL A 23 -21.33 -34.24 -46.70
N LYS A 24 -22.58 -34.67 -46.52
CA LYS A 24 -23.31 -34.71 -45.24
C LYS A 24 -22.45 -35.24 -44.07
N LYS A 25 -21.52 -36.16 -44.37
CA LYS A 25 -20.71 -36.90 -43.38
C LYS A 25 -19.46 -36.17 -42.88
N HIS A 26 -19.09 -35.01 -43.43
CA HIS A 26 -17.85 -34.29 -43.06
C HIS A 26 -18.09 -32.96 -42.38
N LEU A 27 -19.31 -32.43 -42.40
CA LEU A 27 -19.64 -31.17 -41.75
C LEU A 27 -19.74 -31.31 -40.23
N GLU A 28 -20.40 -32.36 -39.74
CA GLU A 28 -20.59 -32.60 -38.29
C GLU A 28 -19.27 -32.83 -37.54
N GLY A 29 -18.24 -33.34 -38.21
CA GLY A 29 -16.96 -33.70 -37.59
C GLY A 29 -15.87 -32.63 -37.68
N ASN A 30 -15.99 -31.65 -38.58
CA ASN A 30 -14.93 -30.68 -38.87
C ASN A 30 -15.34 -29.21 -38.71
N LEU A 31 -16.63 -28.90 -38.55
CA LEU A 31 -17.08 -27.52 -38.34
C LEU A 31 -17.12 -27.20 -36.85
N ILE A 32 -16.30 -26.24 -36.42
CA ILE A 32 -16.31 -25.72 -35.05
C ILE A 32 -16.48 -24.20 -35.14
N GLU A 33 -17.54 -23.68 -34.51
CA GLU A 33 -17.74 -22.25 -34.31
C GLU A 33 -17.29 -21.87 -32.89
N LEU A 34 -16.41 -20.86 -32.79
CA LEU A 34 -15.91 -20.33 -31.52
C LEU A 34 -16.27 -18.85 -31.43
N GLU A 35 -17.19 -18.52 -30.52
CA GLU A 35 -17.50 -17.13 -30.19
C GLU A 35 -16.85 -16.76 -28.85
N VAL A 36 -15.97 -15.75 -28.86
CA VAL A 36 -15.31 -15.22 -27.66
C VAL A 36 -15.89 -13.86 -27.34
N THR A 37 -16.81 -13.83 -26.37
CA THR A 37 -17.53 -12.61 -25.97
C THR A 37 -17.37 -12.36 -24.47
N PHE A 38 -17.21 -11.10 -24.07
CA PHE A 38 -17.21 -10.71 -22.66
C PHE A 38 -18.63 -10.83 -22.09
N LYS A 39 -18.80 -11.63 -21.03
CA LYS A 39 -20.11 -11.79 -20.35
C LYS A 39 -20.65 -10.48 -19.80
N THR A 40 -19.77 -9.55 -19.41
CA THR A 40 -20.11 -8.24 -18.89
C THR A 40 -18.93 -7.29 -19.16
N LEU A 41 -19.20 -6.01 -19.37
CA LEU A 41 -18.20 -4.94 -19.50
C LEU A 41 -17.56 -4.61 -18.15
N ASN A 42 -17.05 -5.61 -17.45
CA ASN A 42 -16.43 -5.44 -16.14
C ASN A 42 -14.95 -5.82 -16.23
N VAL A 43 -14.08 -4.87 -15.90
CA VAL A 43 -12.62 -5.06 -15.90
C VAL A 43 -12.19 -5.30 -14.47
N MET A 44 -11.77 -6.53 -14.17
CA MET A 44 -11.19 -6.85 -12.88
C MET A 44 -9.76 -6.31 -12.82
N LYS A 45 -9.54 -5.29 -11.98
CA LYS A 45 -8.22 -4.73 -11.73
C LYS A 45 -7.70 -5.28 -10.40
N VAL A 46 -6.66 -6.11 -10.45
CA VAL A 46 -5.95 -6.60 -9.26
C VAL A 46 -4.77 -5.66 -9.01
N VAL A 47 -4.84 -4.86 -7.95
CA VAL A 47 -3.74 -4.01 -7.48
C VAL A 47 -3.26 -4.52 -6.13
N GLN A 48 -1.95 -4.51 -5.93
CA GLN A 48 -1.34 -4.81 -4.64
C GLN A 48 -1.24 -3.52 -3.85
N GLU A 49 -1.94 -3.44 -2.72
CA GLU A 49 -1.76 -2.35 -1.77
C GLU A 49 -0.65 -2.72 -0.77
N PRO A 50 0.25 -1.77 -0.45
CA PRO A 50 1.28 -2.02 0.55
C PRO A 50 0.64 -2.29 1.92
N GLU A 51 1.04 -3.39 2.55
CA GLU A 51 0.49 -3.84 3.85
C GLU A 51 0.76 -2.84 4.98
N MET A 52 1.88 -2.11 4.92
CA MET A 52 2.21 -1.04 5.86
C MET A 52 2.64 0.23 5.14
N SER A 53 1.99 1.33 5.50
CA SER A 53 2.45 2.67 5.19
C SER A 53 3.25 3.25 6.35
N ALA A 54 4.04 4.30 6.09
CA ALA A 54 4.77 5.01 7.15
C ALA A 54 3.82 5.51 8.26
N TYR A 55 2.59 5.91 7.91
CA TYR A 55 1.57 6.33 8.87
C TYR A 55 1.11 5.18 9.76
N THR A 56 0.99 3.98 9.21
CA THR A 56 0.62 2.76 9.96
C THR A 56 1.67 2.44 11.02
N VAL A 57 2.96 2.58 10.68
CA VAL A 57 4.07 2.34 11.60
C VAL A 57 4.08 3.37 12.75
N ILE A 58 3.94 4.66 12.43
CA ILE A 58 3.91 5.73 13.43
C ILE A 58 2.70 5.56 14.36
N GLY A 59 1.54 5.19 13.81
CA GLY A 59 0.33 4.92 14.59
C GLY A 59 0.48 3.72 15.53
N ALA A 60 1.10 2.63 15.07
CA ALA A 60 1.35 1.46 15.90
C ALA A 60 2.33 1.75 17.05
N LEU A 61 3.42 2.46 16.76
CA LEU A 61 4.40 2.87 17.77
C LEU A 61 3.79 3.84 18.78
N GLY A 62 3.07 4.87 18.32
CA GLY A 62 2.38 5.81 19.19
C GLY A 62 1.31 5.14 20.05
N GLY A 63 0.58 4.18 19.50
CA GLY A 63 -0.40 3.39 20.25
C GLY A 63 0.23 2.54 21.34
N GLN A 64 1.34 1.85 21.06
CA GLN A 64 2.06 1.06 22.07
C GLN A 64 2.68 1.95 23.14
N LEU A 65 3.34 3.05 22.77
CA LEU A 65 3.90 4.01 23.72
C LEU A 65 2.81 4.65 24.60
N GLY A 66 1.67 5.01 24.00
CA GLY A 66 0.52 5.54 24.74
C GLY A 66 -0.11 4.52 25.68
N LEU A 67 -0.19 3.24 25.28
CA LEU A 67 -0.75 2.18 26.11
C LEU A 67 0.15 1.78 27.28
N PHE A 68 1.46 1.63 27.04
CA PHE A 68 2.39 1.09 28.04
C PHE A 68 3.03 2.16 28.93
N LEU A 69 3.37 3.33 28.38
CA LEU A 69 4.02 4.42 29.11
C LEU A 69 3.04 5.53 29.49
N GLY A 70 1.84 5.56 28.91
CA GLY A 70 0.93 6.71 29.03
C GLY A 70 1.49 7.96 28.34
N ALA A 71 2.54 7.81 27.52
CA ALA A 71 3.26 8.92 26.91
C ALA A 71 2.61 9.30 25.57
N SER A 72 2.46 10.60 25.35
CA SER A 72 1.93 11.15 24.11
C SER A 72 3.01 11.92 23.34
N ALA A 73 2.69 12.35 22.12
CA ALA A 73 3.56 13.25 21.36
C ALA A 73 3.89 14.55 22.14
N LEU A 74 2.97 15.01 22.99
CA LEU A 74 3.14 16.20 23.81
C LEU A 74 4.18 15.96 24.91
N SER A 75 4.15 14.77 25.53
CA SER A 75 5.16 14.34 26.51
C SER A 75 6.57 14.27 25.91
N PHE A 76 6.68 13.95 24.61
CA PHE A 76 7.97 13.98 23.91
C PHE A 76 8.50 15.41 23.72
N VAL A 77 7.62 16.37 23.41
CA VAL A 77 7.98 17.80 23.32
C VAL A 77 8.42 18.34 24.67
N GLU A 78 7.70 18.01 25.75
CA GLU A 78 8.08 18.40 27.12
C GLU A 78 9.46 17.86 27.50
N LEU A 79 9.78 16.63 27.13
CA LEU A 79 11.08 16.03 27.39
C LEU A 79 12.21 16.81 26.68
N ILE A 80 11.98 17.26 25.44
CA ILE A 80 12.92 18.10 24.70
C ILE A 80 13.07 19.47 25.38
N GLU A 81 11.97 20.09 25.80
CA GLU A 81 11.99 21.38 26.50
C GLU A 81 12.82 21.30 27.78
N ILE A 82 12.59 20.27 28.60
CA ILE A 82 13.38 20.02 29.82
C ILE A 82 14.86 19.85 29.48
N LEU A 83 15.18 19.08 28.44
CA LEU A 83 16.57 18.84 28.02
C LEU A 83 17.26 20.16 27.62
N LEU A 84 16.56 21.02 26.87
CA LEU A 84 17.07 22.35 26.48
C LEU A 84 17.25 23.27 27.69
N LEU A 85 16.29 23.32 28.62
CA LEU A 85 16.40 24.12 29.84
C LEU A 85 17.57 23.67 30.71
N VAL A 86 17.76 22.35 30.86
CA VAL A 86 18.90 21.76 31.58
C VAL A 86 20.21 22.11 30.87
N MET A 87 20.25 22.07 29.55
CA MET A 87 21.45 22.43 28.78
C MET A 87 21.83 23.92 28.98
N ILE A 88 20.86 24.83 28.90
CA ILE A 88 21.07 26.27 29.08
C ILE A 88 21.52 26.59 30.52
N THR A 89 20.86 25.99 31.52
CA THR A 89 21.22 26.20 32.93
C THR A 89 22.58 25.61 33.26
N SER A 90 22.94 24.46 32.66
CA SER A 90 24.27 23.86 32.78
C SER A 90 25.35 24.76 32.16
N MET A 91 25.09 25.34 30.98
CA MET A 91 25.99 26.32 30.35
C MET A 91 26.16 27.58 31.20
N LYS A 92 25.08 28.17 31.70
CA LYS A 92 25.17 29.35 32.59
C LYS A 92 25.97 29.03 33.84
N THR A 93 25.67 27.92 34.50
CA THR A 93 26.35 27.48 35.72
C THR A 93 27.82 27.16 35.46
N ALA A 94 28.18 26.62 34.29
CA ALA A 94 29.56 26.42 33.89
C ALA A 94 30.29 27.76 33.69
N ILE A 95 29.67 28.73 33.01
CA ILE A 95 30.24 30.07 32.79
C ILE A 95 30.40 30.83 34.12
N TYR A 96 29.38 30.83 34.99
CA TYR A 96 29.48 31.45 36.32
C TYR A 96 30.56 30.80 37.20
N ARG A 97 30.73 29.48 37.13
CA ARG A 97 31.81 28.78 37.84
C ARG A 97 33.21 29.14 37.30
N VAL A 98 33.35 29.36 36.00
CA VAL A 98 34.62 29.78 35.38
C VAL A 98 34.93 31.25 35.69
N PHE A 99 33.97 32.17 35.54
CA PHE A 99 34.16 33.59 35.81
C PHE A 99 34.33 33.92 37.30
N GLY A 100 33.63 33.18 38.18
CA GLY A 100 33.76 33.32 39.64
C GLY A 100 35.16 32.98 40.17
N ARG A 101 35.95 32.17 39.45
CA ARG A 101 37.36 31.88 39.78
C ARG A 101 38.31 33.03 39.40
N TYR A 102 37.94 33.88 38.44
CA TYR A 102 38.77 35.00 37.98
C TYR A 102 38.73 36.20 38.95
N ARG A 103 37.65 36.37 39.72
CA ARG A 103 37.48 37.48 40.69
C ARG A 103 38.23 37.27 42.02
N ARG A 104 38.94 36.15 42.21
CA ARG A 104 39.83 35.87 43.36
C ARG A 104 41.31 35.74 42.97
N ALA A 105 41.74 36.34 41.87
CA ALA A 105 43.19 36.51 41.65
C ALA A 105 43.66 37.65 42.58
N PRO A 106 44.55 37.41 43.55
CA PRO A 106 45.11 38.50 44.35
C PRO A 106 45.97 39.38 43.45
N THR A 107 45.60 40.64 43.32
CA THR A 107 46.47 41.69 42.80
C THR A 107 47.56 41.93 43.85
N ASN A 108 48.70 41.24 43.71
CA ASN A 108 49.91 41.56 44.45
C ASN A 108 50.44 42.91 43.94
N ILE A 109 50.54 43.87 44.86
CA ILE A 109 51.37 45.07 44.78
C ILE A 109 52.72 44.72 45.41
#